data_AF-A0AAV1QLJ5-F1
#
_entry.id   AF-A0AAV1QLJ5-F1
#
_cell.length_a   1.000
_cell.length_b   1.000
_cell.length_c   1.000
_cell.angle_alpha   90.00
_cell.angle_beta   90.00
_cell.angle_gamma   90.00
#
_symmetry.space_group_name_H-M   'P 1'
#
loop_
_entity.id
_entity.type
_entity.pdbx_description
1 polymer ?
#
loop_
_entity_poly.entity_id
_entity_poly.type
_entity_poly.pdbx_seq_one_letter_code
_entity_poly.pdbx_strand_id
1 'polypeptide(L)'
;ILVNGEIIGDKQIPPNGKINTYFWRFGIIHQKLGVKLEVSTQDITAFQNGKRVKLLWSDTASLKGANVDLHLTKDRSLMITLRGSVKFVILLHKVWAKHPYHRDYLGFYTLDSHLLSPSVHGLLGQFYKGIEYEVSDLRPGEVPEKPDATMFLKGEELNVTRGWQKDFRRDVKNGENVPCWFIHSNGTGLIDGKASDYIMSGLFKRF
;
A
#
# COMPACT_ATOMS: atom_id res chain seq x y z
N ILE A 1 -11.40 -9.48 7.25
CA ILE A 1 -11.33 -8.11 6.70
C ILE A 1 -10.99 -8.23 5.21
N LEU A 2 -11.41 -7.27 4.38
CA LEU A 2 -11.03 -7.15 2.97
C LEU A 2 -10.43 -5.77 2.75
N VAL A 3 -9.31 -5.69 2.02
CA VAL A 3 -8.68 -4.44 1.60
C VAL A 3 -8.31 -4.58 0.13
N ASN A 4 -8.81 -3.67 -0.71
CA ASN A 4 -8.44 -3.58 -2.11
C ASN A 4 -7.93 -2.17 -2.42
N GLY A 5 -6.99 -2.06 -3.35
CA GLY A 5 -6.49 -0.79 -3.87
C GLY A 5 -6.82 -0.65 -5.35
N GLU A 6 -7.13 0.56 -5.78
CA GLU A 6 -7.28 0.94 -7.18
C GLU A 6 -6.09 1.80 -7.59
N ILE A 7 -5.47 1.45 -8.71
CA ILE A 7 -4.32 2.17 -9.26
C ILE A 7 -4.75 3.12 -10.39
N ILE A 8 -4.02 4.20 -10.55
CA ILE A 8 -4.14 5.17 -11.65
C ILE A 8 -2.76 5.47 -12.22
N GLY A 9 -2.66 5.69 -13.53
CA GLY A 9 -1.43 6.15 -14.17
C GLY A 9 -1.18 7.65 -14.00
N ASP A 10 0.00 8.09 -14.41
CA ASP A 10 0.31 9.51 -14.65
C ASP A 10 -0.75 10.16 -15.58
N LYS A 11 -0.88 11.49 -15.50
CA LYS A 11 -1.82 12.27 -16.32
C LYS A 11 -1.51 12.18 -17.81
N GLN A 12 -0.23 12.07 -18.15
CA GLN A 12 0.30 12.05 -19.51
C GLN A 12 1.57 11.19 -19.53
N ILE A 13 1.95 10.71 -20.72
CA ILE A 13 3.21 9.99 -20.93
C ILE A 13 4.37 10.99 -20.74
N PRO A 14 5.26 10.78 -19.77
CA PRO A 14 6.40 11.67 -19.58
C PRO A 14 7.43 11.50 -20.73
N PRO A 15 8.36 12.45 -20.92
CA PRO A 15 9.36 12.40 -22.01
C PRO A 15 10.24 11.14 -22.01
N ASN A 16 10.42 10.50 -20.85
CA ASN A 16 11.15 9.24 -20.71
C ASN A 16 10.33 8.00 -21.11
N GLY A 17 9.09 8.16 -21.55
CA GLY A 17 8.17 7.09 -21.95
C GLY A 17 7.63 6.23 -20.81
N LYS A 18 8.11 6.40 -19.57
CA LYS A 18 7.74 5.57 -18.43
C LYS A 18 6.53 6.16 -17.70
N ILE A 19 5.40 5.46 -17.78
CA ILE A 19 4.19 5.79 -17.03
C ILE A 19 4.32 5.20 -15.64
N ASN A 20 4.30 6.05 -14.62
CA ASN A 20 4.18 5.59 -13.24
C ASN A 20 2.71 5.32 -12.91
N THR A 21 2.48 4.35 -12.02
CA THR A 21 1.17 4.04 -11.48
C THR A 21 1.16 4.27 -9.97
N TYR A 22 0.01 4.68 -9.45
CA TYR A 22 -0.15 5.02 -8.05
C TYR A 22 -1.49 4.52 -7.52
N PHE A 23 -1.54 4.14 -6.24
CA PHE A 23 -2.83 3.95 -5.59
C PHE A 23 -3.52 5.30 -5.43
N TRP A 24 -4.77 5.38 -5.87
CA TRP A 24 -5.57 6.59 -5.71
C TRP A 24 -6.83 6.35 -4.88
N ARG A 25 -7.25 5.08 -4.74
CA ARG A 25 -8.35 4.67 -3.88
C ARG A 25 -8.03 3.37 -3.14
N PHE A 26 -8.53 3.27 -1.92
CA PHE A 26 -8.59 2.05 -1.14
C PHE A 26 -10.01 1.80 -0.65
N GLY A 27 -10.44 0.55 -0.73
CA GLY A 27 -11.67 0.06 -0.13
C GLY A 27 -11.36 -0.91 0.98
N ILE A 28 -11.94 -0.68 2.16
CA ILE A 28 -11.76 -1.54 3.33
C ILE A 28 -13.13 -1.98 3.82
N ILE A 29 -13.33 -3.28 3.98
CA ILE A 29 -14.57 -3.86 4.51
C ILE A 29 -14.27 -4.77 5.70
N HIS A 30 -14.98 -4.55 6.79
CA HIS A 30 -15.05 -5.49 7.91
C HIS A 30 -16.49 -5.94 8.16
N GLN A 31 -16.90 -7.04 7.51
CA GLN A 31 -18.29 -7.54 7.55
C GLN A 31 -18.83 -7.75 8.97
N LYS A 32 -18.11 -8.45 9.85
CA LYS A 32 -18.56 -8.72 11.22
C LYS A 32 -18.75 -7.45 12.05
N LEU A 33 -18.07 -6.35 11.70
CA LEU A 33 -18.15 -5.08 12.41
C LEU A 33 -19.11 -4.10 11.70
N GLY A 34 -19.67 -4.48 10.56
CA GLY A 34 -20.51 -3.61 9.74
C GLY A 34 -19.79 -2.35 9.24
N VAL A 35 -18.46 -2.41 9.06
CA VAL A 35 -17.64 -1.26 8.65
C VAL A 35 -17.32 -1.36 7.16
N LYS A 36 -17.50 -0.25 6.44
CA LYS A 36 -17.03 -0.05 5.07
C LYS A 36 -16.38 1.33 4.95
N LEU A 37 -15.15 1.38 4.46
CA LEU A 37 -14.40 2.61 4.23
C LEU A 37 -14.03 2.69 2.75
N GLU A 38 -14.16 3.88 2.20
CA GLU A 38 -13.59 4.27 0.92
C GLU A 38 -12.67 5.45 1.15
N VAL A 39 -11.41 5.32 0.78
CA VAL A 39 -10.39 6.34 0.98
C VAL A 39 -9.81 6.66 -0.38
N SER A 40 -10.09 7.86 -0.89
CA SER A 40 -9.56 8.36 -2.15
C SER A 40 -8.54 9.47 -1.88
N THR A 41 -7.83 9.92 -2.92
CA THR A 41 -7.01 11.12 -2.83
C THR A 41 -7.84 12.40 -2.66
N GLN A 42 -9.15 12.35 -2.93
CA GLN A 42 -10.04 13.51 -2.79
C GLN A 42 -10.72 13.57 -1.41
N ASP A 43 -11.24 12.44 -0.94
CA ASP A 43 -12.06 12.36 0.26
C ASP A 43 -12.01 10.98 0.93
N ILE A 44 -12.54 10.92 2.14
CA ILE A 44 -12.70 9.71 2.93
C ILE A 44 -14.18 9.55 3.25
N THR A 45 -14.74 8.39 2.89
CA THR A 45 -16.11 8.04 3.25
C THR A 45 -16.13 6.81 4.14
N ALA A 46 -16.72 6.93 5.32
CA ALA A 46 -16.89 5.86 6.28
C ALA A 46 -18.36 5.51 6.46
N PHE A 47 -18.65 4.21 6.50
CA PHE A 47 -19.98 3.67 6.74
C PHE A 47 -19.92 2.69 7.90
N GLN A 48 -20.76 2.94 8.90
CA GLN A 48 -20.95 2.04 10.03
C GLN A 48 -22.40 2.13 10.52
N ASN A 49 -23.05 0.98 10.72
CA ASN A 49 -24.40 0.89 11.32
C ASN A 49 -25.43 1.84 10.66
N GLY A 50 -25.43 1.91 9.33
CA GLY A 50 -26.34 2.77 8.56
C GLY A 50 -25.98 4.26 8.55
N LYS A 51 -24.99 4.70 9.34
CA LYS A 51 -24.48 6.07 9.31
C LYS A 51 -23.34 6.20 8.31
N ARG A 52 -23.39 7.26 7.50
CA ARG A 52 -22.32 7.66 6.57
C ARG A 52 -21.66 8.92 7.11
N VAL A 53 -20.34 8.92 7.17
CA VAL A 53 -19.52 10.10 7.45
C VAL A 53 -18.60 10.34 6.27
N LYS A 54 -18.48 11.60 5.86
CA LYS A 54 -17.54 12.05 4.84
C LYS A 54 -16.55 13.01 5.48
N LEU A 55 -15.27 12.82 5.21
CA LEU A 55 -14.17 13.69 5.64
C LEU A 55 -13.37 14.12 4.42
N LEU A 56 -12.80 15.31 4.48
CA LEU A 56 -11.88 15.83 3.46
C LEU A 56 -10.47 15.85 4.02
N TRP A 57 -9.46 15.65 3.17
CA TRP A 57 -8.07 15.73 3.60
C TRP A 57 -7.69 17.09 4.19
N SER A 58 -8.42 18.16 3.88
CA SER A 58 -8.26 19.49 4.49
C SER A 58 -8.59 19.54 5.99
N ASP A 59 -9.28 18.52 6.52
CA ASP A 59 -9.79 18.49 7.87
C ASP A 59 -8.76 17.94 8.86
N THR A 60 -8.99 18.19 10.15
CA THR A 60 -8.37 17.43 11.24
C THR A 60 -9.50 16.88 12.10
N ALA A 61 -9.58 15.57 12.20
CA ALA A 61 -10.72 14.91 12.84
C ALA A 61 -10.28 13.66 13.61
N SER A 62 -10.91 13.43 14.75
CA SER A 62 -10.79 12.19 15.52
C SER A 62 -12.20 11.68 15.79
N LEU A 63 -12.60 10.63 15.07
CA LEU A 63 -13.90 10.00 15.20
C LEU A 63 -13.72 8.70 15.96
N LYS A 64 -14.31 8.62 17.15
CA LYS A 64 -14.39 7.37 17.91
C LYS A 64 -15.72 6.69 17.63
N GLY A 65 -15.66 5.48 17.11
CA GLY A 65 -16.82 4.67 16.76
C GLY A 65 -16.88 3.41 17.61
N ALA A 66 -18.04 2.72 17.58
CA ALA A 66 -18.19 1.49 18.36
C ALA A 66 -17.27 0.34 17.87
N ASN A 67 -16.91 0.36 16.57
CA ASN A 67 -16.12 -0.70 15.92
C ASN A 67 -14.95 -0.17 15.08
N VAL A 68 -14.92 1.13 14.78
CA VAL A 68 -13.86 1.75 14.01
C VAL A 68 -13.58 3.14 14.57
N ASP A 69 -12.31 3.41 14.83
CA ASP A 69 -11.81 4.74 15.14
C ASP A 69 -11.04 5.26 13.92
N LEU A 70 -11.31 6.52 13.57
CA LEU A 70 -10.65 7.23 12.47
C LEU A 70 -9.95 8.46 13.03
N HIS A 71 -8.65 8.56 12.77
CA HIS A 71 -7.87 9.74 13.11
C HIS A 71 -7.26 10.32 11.84
N LEU A 72 -7.80 11.45 11.40
CA LEU A 72 -7.41 12.19 10.21
C LEU A 72 -6.52 13.36 10.59
N THR A 73 -5.31 13.37 10.04
CA THR A 73 -4.38 14.48 10.10
C THR A 73 -4.40 15.22 8.78
N LYS A 74 -4.65 16.53 8.85
CA LYS A 74 -4.78 17.42 7.71
C LYS A 74 -3.65 17.20 6.69
N ASP A 75 -4.07 17.03 5.45
CA ASP A 75 -3.25 16.94 4.24
C ASP A 75 -2.16 15.87 4.30
N ARG A 76 -2.35 14.83 5.14
CA ARG A 76 -1.27 13.92 5.49
C ARG A 76 -1.67 12.47 5.63
N SER A 77 -2.50 12.13 6.61
CA SER A 77 -2.70 10.72 6.95
C SER A 77 -4.05 10.44 7.59
N LEU A 78 -4.55 9.24 7.32
CA LEU A 78 -5.71 8.65 7.97
C LEU A 78 -5.24 7.38 8.69
N MET A 79 -5.29 7.41 10.02
CA MET A 79 -5.12 6.22 10.85
C MET A 79 -6.49 5.58 11.09
N ILE A 80 -6.57 4.28 10.83
CA ILE A 80 -7.78 3.46 10.95
C ILE A 80 -7.50 2.39 11.99
N THR A 81 -8.27 2.40 13.07
CA THR A 81 -8.20 1.36 14.10
C THR A 81 -9.53 0.60 14.12
N LEU A 82 -9.49 -0.68 13.74
CA LEU A 82 -10.65 -1.55 13.80
C LEU A 82 -10.66 -2.28 15.16
N ARG A 83 -11.80 -2.29 15.84
CA ARG A 83 -11.92 -2.84 17.19
C ARG A 83 -11.50 -4.31 17.24
N GLY A 84 -10.54 -4.61 18.12
CA GLY A 84 -10.01 -5.97 18.30
C GLY A 84 -9.38 -6.56 17.03
N SER A 85 -8.89 -5.69 16.15
CA SER A 85 -8.35 -6.07 14.85
C SER A 85 -7.20 -5.14 14.45
N VAL A 86 -6.81 -5.24 13.18
CA VAL A 86 -5.69 -4.54 12.56
C VAL A 86 -5.77 -3.02 12.60
N LYS A 87 -4.60 -2.40 12.63
CA LYS A 87 -4.41 -0.95 12.49
C LYS A 87 -3.72 -0.62 11.18
N PHE A 88 -4.30 0.33 10.45
CA PHE A 88 -3.76 0.81 9.19
C PHE A 88 -3.48 2.30 9.27
N VAL A 89 -2.51 2.72 8.46
CA VAL A 89 -2.30 4.12 8.10
C VAL A 89 -2.33 4.24 6.59
N ILE A 90 -3.19 5.13 6.10
CA ILE A 90 -3.19 5.56 4.71
C ILE A 90 -2.60 6.95 4.66
N LEU A 91 -1.56 7.12 3.85
CA LEU A 91 -0.87 8.39 3.66
C LEU A 91 -1.36 9.05 2.38
N LEU A 92 -1.59 10.36 2.43
CA LEU A 92 -1.77 11.19 1.25
C LEU A 92 -0.44 11.83 0.88
N HIS A 93 0.07 11.49 -0.30
CA HIS A 93 1.21 12.17 -0.90
C HIS A 93 0.69 13.22 -1.87
N LYS A 94 0.78 14.49 -1.45
CA LYS A 94 0.39 15.61 -2.29
C LYS A 94 1.47 15.97 -3.28
N VAL A 95 1.08 16.08 -4.54
CA VAL A 95 1.90 16.66 -5.59
C VAL A 95 1.56 18.15 -5.68
N TRP A 96 2.51 18.98 -6.10
CA TRP A 96 2.24 20.41 -6.24
C TRP A 96 1.09 20.68 -7.22
N ALA A 97 0.36 21.78 -6.97
CA ALA A 97 -0.79 22.16 -7.77
C ALA A 97 -0.43 22.31 -9.25
N LYS A 98 -1.23 21.72 -10.14
CA LYS A 98 -1.02 21.72 -11.61
C LYS A 98 0.24 21.01 -12.11
N HIS A 99 0.79 20.05 -11.36
CA HIS A 99 1.87 19.21 -11.89
C HIS A 99 1.45 18.54 -13.22
N PRO A 100 2.26 18.64 -14.29
CA PRO A 100 1.87 18.19 -15.64
C PRO A 100 1.68 16.67 -15.75
N TYR A 101 2.53 15.89 -15.07
CA TYR A 101 2.52 14.43 -15.13
C TYR A 101 1.90 13.75 -13.89
N HIS A 102 2.42 14.02 -12.70
CA HIS A 102 2.05 13.31 -11.48
C HIS A 102 0.73 13.79 -10.86
N ARG A 103 0.12 12.90 -10.08
CA ARG A 103 -1.12 13.09 -9.33
C ARG A 103 -0.86 12.85 -7.86
N ASP A 104 -1.72 13.40 -7.00
CA ASP A 104 -1.78 12.95 -5.61
C ASP A 104 -1.99 11.44 -5.58
N TYR A 105 -1.38 10.79 -4.60
CA TYR A 105 -1.48 9.35 -4.45
C TYR A 105 -1.50 8.93 -2.99
N LEU A 106 -1.86 7.67 -2.77
CA LEU A 106 -2.00 7.08 -1.46
C LEU A 106 -0.89 6.05 -1.20
N GLY A 107 -0.35 6.07 0.01
CA GLY A 107 0.47 4.99 0.57
C GLY A 107 -0.35 4.17 1.56
N PHE A 108 -0.16 2.85 1.62
CA PHE A 108 -0.85 1.97 2.57
C PHE A 108 0.14 1.27 3.47
N TYR A 109 -0.05 1.41 4.79
CA TYR A 109 0.82 0.83 5.80
C TYR A 109 -0.01 0.05 6.80
N THR A 110 0.38 -1.20 7.05
CA THR A 110 -0.15 -1.97 8.17
C THR A 110 0.76 -1.73 9.36
N LEU A 111 0.24 -1.04 10.38
CA LEU A 111 1.02 -0.71 11.59
C LEU A 111 1.06 -1.88 12.57
N ASP A 112 -0.08 -2.56 12.67
CA ASP A 112 -0.22 -3.65 13.59
C ASP A 112 -1.06 -4.76 12.99
N SER A 113 -0.34 -5.82 12.63
CA SER A 113 -0.88 -6.93 11.87
C SER A 113 -1.00 -8.19 12.71
N HIS A 114 -0.47 -8.27 13.94
CA HIS A 114 -0.45 -9.51 14.78
C HIS A 114 -1.84 -10.14 15.01
N LEU A 115 -2.91 -9.38 14.77
CA LEU A 115 -4.31 -9.80 14.88
C LEU A 115 -4.89 -10.37 13.57
N LEU A 116 -4.09 -10.51 12.50
CA LEU A 116 -4.53 -11.18 11.27
C LEU A 116 -4.54 -12.69 11.44
N SER A 117 -5.57 -13.31 10.85
CA SER A 117 -5.72 -14.76 10.82
C SER A 117 -4.56 -15.43 10.06
N PRO A 118 -4.14 -16.65 10.44
CA PRO A 118 -3.27 -17.49 9.62
C PRO A 118 -3.77 -17.71 8.19
N SER A 119 -5.08 -17.55 7.95
CA SER A 119 -5.73 -17.67 6.64
C SER A 119 -5.70 -16.37 5.82
N VAL A 120 -4.91 -15.37 6.20
CA VAL A 120 -4.75 -14.15 5.39
C VAL A 120 -4.13 -14.50 4.05
N HIS A 121 -4.64 -13.89 2.97
CA HIS A 121 -4.21 -14.17 1.61
C HIS A 121 -4.25 -12.90 0.74
N GLY A 122 -3.89 -13.03 -0.53
CA GLY A 122 -3.83 -11.94 -1.48
C GLY A 122 -2.43 -11.34 -1.59
N LEU A 123 -2.24 -10.40 -2.52
CA LEU A 123 -0.93 -9.89 -2.91
C LEU A 123 -0.10 -9.42 -1.72
N LEU A 124 -0.69 -8.63 -0.81
CA LEU A 124 -0.01 -8.17 0.40
C LEU A 124 -0.15 -9.15 1.58
N GLY A 125 -1.23 -9.93 1.60
CA GLY A 125 -1.55 -10.84 2.70
C GLY A 125 -0.54 -11.97 2.86
N GLN A 126 0.03 -12.46 1.76
CA GLN A 126 1.04 -13.52 1.78
C GLN A 126 2.33 -13.13 2.54
N PHE A 127 2.65 -11.84 2.61
CA PHE A 127 3.87 -11.34 3.26
C PHE A 127 3.70 -11.08 4.75
N TYR A 128 2.50 -11.32 5.30
CA TYR A 128 2.18 -10.93 6.66
C TYR A 128 3.03 -11.64 7.73
N LYS A 129 3.34 -12.92 7.55
CA LYS A 129 4.21 -13.68 8.47
C LYS A 129 5.71 -13.44 8.21
N GLY A 130 6.05 -12.51 7.32
CA GLY A 130 7.40 -12.37 6.79
C GLY A 130 7.72 -13.45 5.75
N ILE A 131 8.84 -13.26 5.07
CA ILE A 131 9.42 -14.26 4.17
C ILE A 131 10.86 -14.47 4.60
N GLU A 132 11.26 -15.72 4.69
CA GLU A 132 12.65 -16.11 4.87
C GLU A 132 13.33 -16.11 3.50
N TYR A 133 14.47 -15.41 3.43
CA TYR A 133 15.26 -15.32 2.22
C TYR A 133 16.73 -15.15 2.57
N GLU A 134 17.58 -15.60 1.65
CA GLU A 134 19.03 -15.37 1.70
C GLU A 134 19.45 -14.57 0.47
N VAL A 135 20.47 -13.74 0.60
CA VAL A 135 21.02 -12.98 -0.52
C VAL A 135 22.51 -13.25 -0.63
N SER A 136 22.95 -13.60 -1.83
CA SER A 136 24.35 -13.85 -2.16
C SER A 136 24.69 -13.30 -3.55
N ASP A 137 25.94 -13.53 -3.97
CA ASP A 137 26.45 -13.14 -5.29
C ASP A 137 26.19 -11.67 -5.67
N LEU A 138 26.64 -10.76 -4.79
CA LEU A 138 26.62 -9.32 -5.06
C LEU A 138 27.52 -8.99 -6.25
N ARG A 139 26.93 -8.37 -7.28
CA ARG A 139 27.61 -8.06 -8.54
C ARG A 139 27.23 -6.68 -9.06
N PRO A 140 28.07 -6.04 -9.90
CA PRO A 140 27.72 -4.77 -10.53
C PRO A 140 26.42 -4.90 -11.33
N GLY A 141 25.50 -3.94 -11.14
CA GLY A 141 24.30 -3.82 -11.96
C GLY A 141 24.50 -2.83 -13.11
N GLU A 142 23.45 -2.61 -13.91
CA GLU A 142 23.47 -1.66 -15.03
C GLU A 142 23.78 -0.22 -14.58
N VAL A 143 23.30 0.15 -13.39
CA VAL A 143 23.57 1.44 -12.76
C VAL A 143 24.53 1.21 -11.59
N PRO A 144 25.68 1.90 -11.51
CA PRO A 144 26.71 1.66 -10.50
C PRO A 144 26.19 1.68 -9.05
N GLU A 145 25.24 2.56 -8.73
CA GLU A 145 24.64 2.68 -7.39
C GLU A 145 23.55 1.64 -7.09
N LYS A 146 23.29 0.73 -8.04
CA LYS A 146 22.24 -0.30 -7.97
C LYS A 146 22.83 -1.68 -8.32
N PRO A 147 23.65 -2.27 -7.44
CA PRO A 147 24.20 -3.60 -7.66
C PRO A 147 23.10 -4.66 -7.74
N ASP A 148 23.34 -5.68 -8.55
CA ASP A 148 22.51 -6.87 -8.62
C ASP A 148 22.99 -7.94 -7.63
N ALA A 149 22.10 -8.86 -7.28
CA ALA A 149 22.39 -10.00 -6.42
C ALA A 149 21.47 -11.17 -6.75
N THR A 150 21.79 -12.35 -6.19
CA THR A 150 20.91 -13.52 -6.21
C THR A 150 20.21 -13.64 -4.87
N MET A 151 18.87 -13.69 -4.89
CA MET A 151 18.04 -13.92 -3.71
C MET A 151 17.44 -15.32 -3.76
N PHE A 152 17.69 -16.11 -2.72
CA PHE A 152 17.13 -17.44 -2.52
C PHE A 152 15.90 -17.33 -1.63
N LEU A 153 14.73 -17.70 -2.14
CA LEU A 153 13.48 -17.69 -1.37
C LEU A 153 12.53 -18.75 -1.90
N LYS A 154 11.79 -19.43 -1.01
CA LYS A 154 10.83 -20.48 -1.38
C LYS A 154 11.40 -21.59 -2.30
N GLY A 155 12.71 -21.85 -2.25
CA GLY A 155 13.39 -22.81 -3.14
C GLY A 155 13.68 -22.30 -4.55
N GLU A 156 13.44 -21.01 -4.81
CA GLU A 156 13.69 -20.34 -6.09
C GLU A 156 14.88 -19.37 -5.97
N GLU A 157 15.63 -19.23 -7.06
CA GLU A 157 16.69 -18.23 -7.21
C GLU A 157 16.19 -17.05 -8.05
N LEU A 158 16.20 -15.85 -7.48
CA LEU A 158 15.75 -14.64 -8.14
C LEU A 158 16.91 -13.65 -8.32
N ASN A 159 17.04 -13.09 -9.52
CA ASN A 159 17.86 -11.90 -9.72
C ASN A 159 17.15 -10.70 -9.09
N VAL A 160 17.86 -9.98 -8.22
CA VAL A 160 17.34 -8.79 -7.54
C VAL A 160 18.31 -7.62 -7.67
N THR A 161 17.78 -6.40 -7.69
CA THR A 161 18.59 -5.19 -7.78
C THR A 161 18.48 -4.38 -6.50
N ARG A 162 19.60 -3.93 -5.94
CA ARG A 162 19.59 -3.05 -4.76
C ARG A 162 19.13 -1.66 -5.14
N GLY A 163 18.32 -1.03 -4.29
CA GLY A 163 17.90 0.34 -4.49
C GLY A 163 17.48 1.03 -3.20
N TRP A 164 17.29 2.34 -3.26
CA TRP A 164 16.79 3.13 -2.14
C TRP A 164 15.30 3.40 -2.32
N GLN A 165 14.54 3.23 -1.25
CA GLN A 165 13.12 3.57 -1.18
C GLN A 165 12.86 4.46 0.03
N LYS A 166 11.71 5.15 0.00
CA LYS A 166 11.24 5.96 1.12
C LYS A 166 10.31 5.14 2.01
N ASP A 167 10.66 5.03 3.28
CA ASP A 167 9.81 4.48 4.33
C ASP A 167 9.18 5.62 5.13
N PHE A 168 7.85 5.71 5.09
CA PHE A 168 7.09 6.77 5.75
C PHE A 168 6.46 6.33 7.08
N ARG A 169 6.77 5.13 7.59
CA ARG A 169 6.17 4.60 8.83
C ARG A 169 6.51 5.46 10.06
N ARG A 170 7.74 5.98 10.14
CA ARG A 170 8.23 6.79 11.28
C ARG A 170 8.10 8.28 11.03
N ASP A 171 8.58 8.75 9.89
CA ASP A 171 8.43 10.13 9.43
C ASP A 171 7.51 10.17 8.20
N VAL A 172 6.22 10.36 8.47
CA VAL A 172 5.18 10.46 7.44
C VAL A 172 5.40 11.66 6.50
N LYS A 173 6.12 12.70 6.94
CA LYS A 173 6.30 13.92 6.15
C LYS A 173 7.48 13.79 5.19
N ASN A 174 8.65 13.37 5.69
CA ASN A 174 9.87 13.38 4.88
C ASN A 174 10.27 11.99 4.37
N GLY A 175 9.85 10.94 5.07
CA GLY A 175 10.26 9.56 4.84
C GLY A 175 11.75 9.32 5.07
N GLU A 176 12.09 8.15 5.60
CA GLU A 176 13.46 7.70 5.78
C GLU A 176 13.92 6.93 4.53
N ASN A 177 15.17 7.16 4.10
CA ASN A 177 15.73 6.36 3.01
C ASN A 177 16.12 5.00 3.58
N VAL A 178 15.51 3.94 3.06
CA VAL A 178 15.80 2.56 3.42
C VAL A 178 16.30 1.79 2.21
N PRO A 179 17.30 0.91 2.37
CA PRO A 179 17.79 0.12 1.27
C PRO A 179 16.89 -1.12 1.07
N CYS A 180 16.41 -1.30 -0.15
CA CYS A 180 15.46 -2.35 -0.54
C CYS A 180 16.02 -3.21 -1.68
N TRP A 181 15.49 -4.42 -1.80
CA TRP A 181 15.70 -5.27 -2.97
C TRP A 181 14.53 -5.12 -3.94
N PHE A 182 14.83 -4.87 -5.21
CA PHE A 182 13.86 -4.80 -6.28
C PHE A 182 13.76 -6.17 -6.95
N ILE A 183 12.54 -6.68 -7.01
CA ILE A 183 12.21 -7.96 -7.62
C ILE A 183 11.62 -7.68 -9.00
N HIS A 184 12.20 -8.30 -10.02
CA HIS A 184 11.81 -8.10 -11.41
C HIS A 184 10.59 -8.97 -11.79
N SER A 185 10.23 -8.96 -13.08
CA SER A 185 9.25 -9.89 -13.66
C SER A 185 7.91 -9.95 -12.92
N ASN A 186 7.40 -8.77 -12.51
CA ASN A 186 6.14 -8.62 -11.77
C ASN A 186 6.06 -9.49 -10.49
N GLY A 187 7.19 -9.73 -9.82
CA GLY A 187 7.22 -10.50 -8.57
C GLY A 187 7.19 -12.01 -8.76
N THR A 188 7.33 -12.52 -9.99
CA THR A 188 7.36 -13.96 -10.26
C THR A 188 8.39 -14.67 -9.38
N GLY A 189 7.99 -15.78 -8.75
CA GLY A 189 8.80 -16.54 -7.78
C GLY A 189 8.70 -16.00 -6.35
N LEU A 190 8.50 -14.69 -6.16
CA LEU A 190 8.24 -14.10 -4.84
C LEU A 190 6.76 -14.24 -4.43
N ILE A 191 5.86 -13.82 -5.30
CA ILE A 191 4.41 -13.88 -5.06
C ILE A 191 3.88 -15.27 -5.39
N ASP A 192 2.84 -15.70 -4.68
CA ASP A 192 2.11 -16.91 -5.01
C ASP A 192 1.34 -16.68 -6.32
N GLY A 193 1.56 -17.49 -7.36
CA GLY A 193 0.90 -17.32 -8.66
C GLY A 193 1.42 -16.13 -9.49
N LYS A 194 0.54 -15.53 -10.30
CA LYS A 194 0.87 -14.41 -11.21
C LYS A 194 0.26 -13.11 -10.70
N ALA A 195 0.87 -11.97 -11.05
CA ALA A 195 0.37 -10.66 -10.65
C ALA A 195 -1.09 -10.40 -11.10
N SER A 196 -1.50 -10.96 -12.25
CA SER A 196 -2.88 -10.91 -12.77
C SER A 196 -3.90 -11.57 -11.84
N ASP A 197 -3.48 -12.58 -11.08
CA ASP A 197 -4.36 -13.37 -10.22
C ASP A 197 -4.87 -12.54 -9.03
N TYR A 198 -4.27 -11.36 -8.80
CA TYR A 198 -4.63 -10.42 -7.73
C TYR A 198 -5.45 -9.22 -8.23
N ILE A 199 -5.80 -9.19 -9.51
CA ILE A 199 -6.58 -8.09 -10.09
C ILE A 199 -8.07 -8.34 -9.85
N MET A 200 -8.71 -7.39 -9.17
CA MET A 200 -10.12 -7.46 -8.80
C MET A 200 -11.00 -6.65 -9.76
N SER A 201 -12.21 -7.16 -10.03
CA SER A 201 -13.22 -6.45 -10.84
C SER A 201 -13.84 -5.24 -10.17
N GLY A 202 -13.57 -5.02 -8.88
CA GLY A 202 -14.04 -3.84 -8.18
C GLY A 202 -13.51 -3.71 -6.76
N LEU A 203 -13.50 -2.47 -6.26
CA LEU A 203 -12.92 -2.09 -4.98
C LEU A 203 -13.52 -2.83 -3.77
N PHE A 204 -14.78 -3.26 -3.87
CA PHE A 204 -15.49 -3.95 -2.79
C PHE A 204 -15.86 -5.40 -3.13
N LYS A 205 -15.21 -5.98 -4.14
CA LYS A 205 -15.40 -7.38 -4.56
C LYS A 205 -14.43 -8.31 -3.86
N ARG A 206 -14.84 -9.56 -3.69
CA ARG A 206 -14.03 -10.68 -3.18
C ARG A 206 -13.61 -11.59 -4.32
N PHE A 207 -12.51 -12.30 -4.12
CA PHE A 207 -12.15 -13.46 -4.93
C PHE A 207 -13.25 -14.51 -4.87
#